data_AF-A0AB74QDH4-F1
#
_entry.id   AF-A0AB74QDH4-F1
#
_cell.length_a   1.000
_cell.length_b   1.000
_cell.length_c   1.000
_cell.angle_alpha   90.00
_cell.angle_beta   90.00
_cell.angle_gamma   90.00
#
_symmetry.space_group_name_H-M   'P 1'
#
loop_
_entity.id
_entity.type
_entity.pdbx_description
1 polymer ?
#
loop_
_entity_poly.entity_id
_entity_poly.type
_entity_poly.pdbx_seq_one_letter_code
_entity_poly.pdbx_strand_id
1 'polypeptide(L)'
;MNKKLNYRFEMKHKITEADVLALKSRLYPIMKKDENASKDGKYLIRSLYFDTPEDKALLDKLNGVAIREKFRIRFYNNDCSYIRLEKKIKHYNMTSKLSTNLTKKEVINILNNDIEFLKESTNCLLREFYLKLKCERLEAKSIVDYNREAFIYPVGNVRVTIDSDIKTSVN
;
A
#
# COMPACT_ATOMS: atom_id res chain seq x y z
N MET A 1 -12.69 -16.89 -10.19
CA MET A 1 -12.28 -17.70 -9.02
C MET A 1 -11.86 -16.78 -7.89
N ASN A 2 -12.50 -16.88 -6.72
CA ASN A 2 -12.13 -16.09 -5.55
C ASN A 2 -10.73 -16.50 -5.07
N LYS A 3 -9.76 -15.61 -5.24
CA LYS A 3 -8.39 -15.82 -4.77
C LYS A 3 -8.43 -15.88 -3.24
N LYS A 4 -8.01 -16.99 -2.65
CA LYS A 4 -7.96 -17.16 -1.18
C LYS A 4 -7.14 -16.01 -0.57
N LEU A 5 -7.74 -15.28 0.37
CA LEU A 5 -7.06 -14.18 1.04
C LEU A 5 -6.04 -14.73 2.02
N ASN A 6 -4.78 -14.37 1.82
CA ASN A 6 -3.73 -14.63 2.79
C ASN A 6 -3.68 -13.48 3.78
N TYR A 7 -3.76 -13.82 5.07
CA TYR A 7 -3.75 -12.86 6.16
C TYR A 7 -2.42 -12.89 6.90
N ARG A 8 -2.03 -11.74 7.43
CA ARG A 8 -0.85 -11.57 8.28
C ARG A 8 -1.12 -10.62 9.43
N PHE A 9 -0.35 -10.74 10.49
CA PHE A 9 -0.31 -9.77 11.57
C PHE A 9 0.68 -8.65 11.21
N GLU A 10 0.32 -7.40 11.53
CA GLU A 10 1.17 -6.22 11.33
C GLU A 10 1.15 -5.38 12.62
N MET A 11 2.33 -5.15 13.19
CA MET A 11 2.53 -4.23 14.33
C MET A 11 3.26 -2.98 13.85
N LYS A 12 2.92 -1.83 14.45
CA LYS A 12 3.49 -0.53 14.07
C LYS A 12 3.86 0.25 15.31
N HIS A 13 5.07 0.79 15.30
CA HIS A 13 5.62 1.58 16.39
C HIS A 13 6.19 2.88 15.81
N LYS A 14 5.98 3.99 16.52
CA LYS A 14 6.77 5.21 16.28
C LYS A 14 8.09 5.02 17.02
N ILE A 15 9.20 5.31 16.36
CA ILE A 15 10.54 5.13 16.88
C ILE A 15 11.38 6.36 16.53
N THR A 16 12.39 6.65 17.34
CA THR A 16 13.35 7.73 17.11
C THR A 16 14.49 7.26 16.19
N GLU A 17 15.34 8.18 15.75
CA GLU A 17 16.54 7.83 14.98
C GLU A 17 17.53 6.98 15.79
N ALA A 18 17.65 7.23 17.09
CA ALA A 18 18.47 6.42 18.00
C ALA A 18 17.97 4.97 18.07
N ASP A 19 16.64 4.77 18.17
CA ASP A 19 16.02 3.45 18.14
C ASP A 19 16.30 2.74 16.80
N VAL A 20 16.26 3.47 15.68
CA VAL A 20 16.57 2.91 14.35
C VAL A 20 17.99 2.38 14.31
N LEU A 21 18.98 3.12 14.83
CA LEU A 21 20.37 2.68 14.87
C LEU A 21 20.53 1.41 15.75
N ALA A 22 19.92 1.41 16.93
CA ALA A 22 19.95 0.28 17.85
C ALA A 22 19.24 -0.97 17.29
N LEU A 23 18.13 -0.79 16.58
CA LEU A 23 17.43 -1.89 15.91
C LEU A 23 18.28 -2.45 14.78
N LYS A 24 18.81 -1.60 13.91
CA LYS A 24 19.63 -2.04 12.77
C LYS A 24 20.84 -2.87 13.19
N SER A 25 21.55 -2.47 14.25
CA SER A 25 22.70 -3.23 14.75
C SER A 25 22.34 -4.66 15.19
N ARG A 26 21.09 -4.87 15.64
CA ARG A 26 20.56 -6.18 16.02
C ARG A 26 19.94 -6.97 14.86
N LEU A 27 19.35 -6.29 13.88
CA LEU A 27 18.70 -6.93 12.73
C LEU A 27 19.71 -7.40 11.68
N TYR A 28 20.77 -6.63 11.42
CA TYR A 28 21.74 -6.95 10.36
C TYR A 28 22.39 -8.33 10.48
N PRO A 29 22.79 -8.81 11.67
CA PRO A 29 23.44 -10.12 11.79
C PRO A 29 22.52 -11.30 11.49
N ILE A 30 21.19 -11.13 11.58
CA ILE A 30 20.22 -12.24 11.56
C ILE A 30 19.19 -12.15 10.44
N MET A 31 18.93 -10.97 9.87
CA MET A 31 17.95 -10.76 8.79
C MET A 31 18.63 -10.33 7.49
N LYS A 32 18.10 -10.80 6.36
CA LYS A 32 18.56 -10.37 5.03
C LYS A 32 17.88 -9.06 4.64
N LYS A 33 18.60 -8.20 3.91
CA LYS A 33 17.98 -7.04 3.25
C LYS A 33 17.04 -7.53 2.13
N ASP A 34 15.99 -6.76 1.87
CA ASP A 34 15.08 -6.98 0.72
C ASP A 34 15.86 -6.80 -0.59
N GLU A 35 15.84 -7.81 -1.45
CA GLU A 35 16.58 -7.86 -2.73
C GLU A 35 16.11 -6.79 -3.73
N ASN A 36 14.89 -6.28 -3.56
CA ASN A 36 14.33 -5.22 -4.41
C ASN A 36 14.80 -3.82 -3.99
N ALA A 37 15.62 -3.72 -2.94
CA ALA A 37 16.17 -2.44 -2.52
C ALA A 37 17.25 -1.94 -3.48
N SER A 38 17.36 -0.61 -3.60
CA SER A 38 18.46 0.02 -4.34
C SER A 38 19.81 -0.26 -3.67
N LYS A 39 20.91 0.21 -4.29
CA LYS A 39 22.27 0.04 -3.76
C LYS A 39 22.43 0.51 -2.31
N ASP A 40 21.64 1.49 -1.88
CA ASP A 40 21.66 2.02 -0.51
C ASP A 40 20.81 1.20 0.48
N GLY A 41 20.24 0.08 0.04
CA GLY A 41 19.38 -0.79 0.86
C GLY A 41 17.96 -0.24 1.09
N LYS A 42 17.60 0.86 0.41
CA LYS A 42 16.28 1.51 0.53
C LYS A 42 15.57 1.59 -0.82
N TYR A 43 14.27 1.84 -0.78
CA TYR A 43 13.49 2.23 -1.96
C TYR A 43 12.46 3.30 -1.58
N LEU A 44 12.27 4.25 -2.49
CA LEU A 44 11.25 5.28 -2.37
C LEU A 44 9.90 4.67 -2.74
N ILE A 45 8.88 4.91 -1.92
CA ILE A 45 7.52 4.51 -2.20
C ILE A 45 6.65 5.76 -2.31
N ARG A 46 5.89 5.85 -3.40
CA ARG A 46 4.80 6.81 -3.54
C ARG A 46 3.47 6.08 -3.61
N SER A 47 2.48 6.53 -2.85
CA SER A 47 1.14 5.95 -2.84
C SER A 47 0.07 7.03 -2.90
N LEU A 48 -0.78 6.98 -3.92
CA LEU A 48 -2.00 7.76 -4.02
C LEU A 48 -3.15 6.95 -3.39
N TYR A 49 -3.71 7.45 -2.29
CA TYR A 49 -4.85 6.87 -1.61
C TYR A 49 -6.16 7.41 -2.16
N PHE A 50 -7.15 6.53 -2.14
CA PHE A 50 -8.50 6.83 -2.54
C PHE A 50 -9.42 6.77 -1.33
N ASP A 51 -10.36 7.71 -1.24
CA ASP A 51 -11.40 7.77 -0.20
C ASP A 51 -12.70 8.32 -0.79
N THR A 52 -13.80 8.23 -0.06
CA THR A 52 -15.07 8.87 -0.46
C THR A 52 -15.06 10.35 -0.03
N PRO A 53 -15.97 11.19 -0.55
CA PRO A 53 -16.05 12.60 -0.13
C PRO A 53 -16.28 12.78 1.38
N GLU A 54 -16.88 11.78 2.03
CA GLU A 54 -17.15 11.73 3.47
C GLU A 54 -15.99 11.11 4.29
N ASP A 55 -14.83 10.86 3.68
CA ASP A 55 -13.64 10.28 4.31
C ASP A 55 -13.91 8.94 5.04
N LYS A 56 -14.75 8.09 4.42
CA LYS A 56 -15.17 6.80 5.00
C LYS A 56 -14.00 5.95 5.47
N ALA A 57 -12.93 5.79 4.67
CA ALA A 57 -11.81 4.94 5.03
C ALA A 57 -10.96 5.51 6.19
N LEU A 58 -10.90 6.84 6.32
CA LEU A 58 -10.34 7.53 7.47
C LEU A 58 -11.18 7.28 8.73
N LEU A 59 -12.49 7.52 8.65
CA LEU A 59 -13.42 7.37 9.78
C LEU A 59 -13.47 5.93 10.28
N ASP A 60 -13.56 4.95 9.38
CA ASP A 60 -13.52 3.52 9.72
C ASP A 60 -12.26 3.17 10.52
N LYS A 61 -11.12 3.78 10.17
CA LYS A 61 -9.86 3.56 10.86
C LYS A 61 -9.84 4.21 12.24
N LEU A 62 -10.32 5.44 12.38
CA LEU A 62 -10.36 6.17 13.64
C LEU A 62 -11.34 5.54 14.63
N ASN A 63 -12.51 5.12 14.15
CA ASN A 63 -13.57 4.49 14.94
C ASN A 63 -13.30 3.00 15.25
N GLY A 64 -12.16 2.46 14.80
CA GLY A 64 -11.77 1.09 15.12
C GLY A 64 -12.60 0.01 14.43
N VAL A 65 -13.29 0.31 13.32
CA VAL A 65 -14.14 -0.64 12.59
C VAL A 65 -13.35 -1.90 12.26
N ALA A 66 -13.84 -3.06 12.73
CA ALA A 66 -13.07 -4.31 12.72
C ALA A 66 -12.73 -4.79 11.30
N ILE A 67 -13.69 -4.65 10.37
CA ILE A 67 -13.54 -5.02 8.97
C ILE A 67 -13.59 -3.76 8.14
N ARG A 68 -12.47 -3.39 7.53
CA ARG A 68 -12.38 -2.18 6.72
C ARG A 68 -11.39 -2.36 5.58
N GLU A 69 -11.54 -1.57 4.54
CA GLU A 69 -10.70 -1.63 3.35
C GLU A 69 -10.24 -0.24 2.91
N LYS A 70 -9.18 -0.21 2.11
CA LYS A 70 -8.77 1.01 1.42
C LYS A 70 -8.05 0.68 0.13
N PHE A 71 -8.23 1.54 -0.86
CA PHE A 71 -7.58 1.45 -2.15
C PHE A 71 -6.43 2.44 -2.24
N ARG A 72 -5.40 2.05 -2.98
CA ARG A 72 -4.31 2.94 -3.38
C ARG A 72 -3.68 2.53 -4.69
N ILE A 73 -3.18 3.50 -5.42
CA ILE A 73 -2.23 3.28 -6.53
C ILE A 73 -0.83 3.53 -5.98
N ARG A 74 0.10 2.62 -6.23
CA ARG A 74 1.47 2.66 -5.70
C ARG A 74 2.49 2.38 -6.78
N PHE A 75 3.60 3.09 -6.72
CA PHE A 75 4.80 2.82 -7.50
C PHE A 75 6.06 3.11 -6.68
N TYR A 76 7.23 2.79 -7.24
CA TYR A 76 8.51 2.71 -6.53
C TYR A 76 9.58 3.50 -7.26
N ASN A 77 10.50 4.12 -6.51
CA ASN A 77 11.71 4.76 -7.05
C ASN A 77 11.46 5.76 -8.20
N ASN A 78 10.30 6.42 -8.19
CA ASN A 78 9.82 7.27 -9.29
C ASN A 78 9.75 6.57 -10.67
N ASP A 79 9.78 5.25 -10.68
CA ASP A 79 9.68 4.42 -11.88
C ASP A 79 8.22 3.98 -12.11
N CYS A 80 7.65 4.48 -13.21
CA CYS A 80 6.30 4.17 -13.64
C CYS A 80 6.19 2.89 -14.48
N SER A 81 7.29 2.13 -14.67
CA SER A 81 7.27 0.82 -15.31
C SER A 81 6.48 -0.22 -14.50
N TYR A 82 6.41 -0.03 -13.18
CA TYR A 82 5.75 -0.94 -12.25
C TYR A 82 4.82 -0.20 -11.28
N ILE A 83 3.57 -0.05 -11.72
CA ILE A 83 2.50 0.57 -10.92
C ILE A 83 1.50 -0.51 -10.50
N ARG A 84 1.01 -0.43 -9.27
CA ARG A 84 0.01 -1.35 -8.72
C ARG A 84 -1.19 -0.63 -8.17
N LEU A 85 -2.38 -1.09 -8.54
CA LEU A 85 -3.57 -0.89 -7.72
C LEU A 85 -3.52 -1.92 -6.59
N GLU A 86 -3.68 -1.44 -5.36
CA GLU A 86 -3.70 -2.28 -4.17
C GLU A 86 -4.96 -2.00 -3.35
N LYS A 87 -5.66 -3.08 -2.97
CA LYS A 87 -6.71 -3.07 -1.95
C LYS A 87 -6.16 -3.69 -0.68
N LYS A 88 -6.08 -2.89 0.38
CA LYS A 88 -5.69 -3.37 1.71
C LYS A 88 -6.94 -3.65 2.51
N ILE A 89 -7.04 -4.86 3.08
CA ILE A 89 -8.18 -5.31 3.88
C ILE A 89 -7.69 -5.51 5.31
N LYS A 90 -8.36 -4.90 6.28
CA LYS A 90 -8.18 -5.14 7.71
C LYS A 90 -9.35 -6.01 8.18
N HIS A 91 -9.04 -7.10 8.87
CA HIS A 91 -10.00 -8.01 9.47
C HIS A 91 -9.56 -8.24 10.91
N TYR A 92 -10.12 -7.49 11.85
CA TYR A 92 -9.64 -7.37 13.22
C TYR A 92 -8.13 -7.06 13.24
N ASN A 93 -7.31 -7.87 13.91
CA ASN A 93 -5.87 -7.67 14.01
C ASN A 93 -5.12 -8.13 12.75
N MET A 94 -5.79 -8.83 11.85
CA MET A 94 -5.19 -9.39 10.65
C MET A 94 -5.34 -8.45 9.45
N THR A 95 -4.36 -8.51 8.55
CA THR A 95 -4.33 -7.71 7.34
C THR A 95 -4.13 -8.61 6.14
N SER A 96 -4.89 -8.36 5.09
CA SER A 96 -4.67 -8.94 3.77
C SER A 96 -4.50 -7.84 2.71
N LYS A 97 -3.99 -8.23 1.54
CA LYS A 97 -3.80 -7.32 0.42
C LYS A 97 -4.11 -8.05 -0.88
N LEU A 98 -4.96 -7.43 -1.70
CA LEU A 98 -5.10 -7.75 -3.11
C LEU A 98 -4.36 -6.69 -3.92
N SER A 99 -3.78 -7.09 -5.05
CA SER A 99 -3.08 -6.15 -5.93
C SER A 99 -3.06 -6.63 -7.36
N THR A 100 -3.14 -5.69 -8.29
CA THR A 100 -2.97 -5.90 -9.73
C THR A 100 -2.09 -4.80 -10.30
N ASN A 101 -1.48 -5.07 -11.45
CA ASN A 101 -0.69 -4.09 -12.16
C ASN A 101 -1.60 -3.10 -12.89
N LEU A 102 -1.11 -1.88 -13.05
CA LEU A 102 -1.66 -0.86 -13.92
C LEU A 102 -0.53 -0.32 -14.79
N THR A 103 -0.87 0.06 -16.02
CA THR A 103 0.00 0.85 -16.89
C THR A 103 -0.10 2.33 -16.53
N LYS A 104 0.91 3.12 -16.92
CA LYS A 104 0.87 4.58 -16.75
C LYS A 104 -0.34 5.20 -17.45
N LYS A 105 -0.72 4.70 -18.63
CA LYS A 105 -1.89 5.17 -19.38
C LYS A 105 -3.19 4.93 -18.61
N GLU A 106 -3.38 3.72 -18.08
CA GLU A 106 -4.57 3.40 -17.28
C GLU A 106 -4.67 4.27 -16.02
N VAL A 107 -3.54 4.57 -15.36
CA VAL A 107 -3.54 5.49 -14.21
C VAL A 107 -3.97 6.89 -14.62
N ILE A 108 -3.46 7.42 -15.73
CA ILE A 108 -3.86 8.74 -16.25
C ILE A 108 -5.36 8.75 -16.56
N ASN A 109 -5.88 7.70 -17.20
CA ASN A 109 -7.30 7.56 -17.49
C ASN A 109 -8.14 7.56 -16.19
N ILE A 110 -7.71 6.82 -15.16
CA ILE A 110 -8.36 6.83 -13.84
C ILE A 110 -8.40 8.24 -13.23
N LEU A 111 -7.28 8.98 -13.29
CA LEU A 111 -7.19 10.33 -12.75
C LEU A 111 -8.08 11.33 -13.51
N ASN A 112 -8.27 11.11 -14.81
CA ASN A 112 -9.16 11.91 -15.66
C ASN A 112 -10.62 11.44 -15.62
N ASN A 113 -10.95 10.50 -14.73
CA ASN A 113 -12.27 9.88 -14.60
C ASN A 113 -12.76 9.10 -15.85
N ASP A 114 -11.84 8.74 -16.75
CA ASP A 114 -12.07 7.82 -17.88
C ASP A 114 -11.88 6.38 -17.40
N ILE A 115 -12.90 5.84 -16.74
CA ILE A 115 -12.80 4.60 -15.96
C ILE A 115 -13.57 3.42 -16.57
N GLU A 116 -14.21 3.58 -17.73
CA GLU A 116 -15.06 2.54 -18.34
C GLU A 116 -14.25 1.27 -18.68
N PHE A 117 -12.96 1.40 -19.01
CA PHE A 117 -12.09 0.24 -19.28
C PHE A 117 -11.97 -0.71 -18.07
N LEU A 118 -12.13 -0.20 -16.84
CA LEU A 118 -12.07 -1.03 -15.62
C LEU A 118 -13.26 -1.98 -15.51
N LYS A 119 -14.42 -1.59 -16.05
CA LYS A 119 -15.65 -2.40 -16.03
C LYS A 119 -15.49 -3.68 -16.86
N GLU A 120 -14.84 -3.56 -18.01
CA GLU A 120 -14.64 -4.65 -18.98
C GLU A 120 -13.44 -5.55 -18.64
N SER A 121 -12.68 -5.21 -17.59
CA SER A 121 -11.52 -5.99 -17.18
C SER A 121 -11.91 -7.38 -16.64
N THR A 122 -11.19 -8.41 -17.06
CA THR A 122 -11.31 -9.78 -16.51
C THR A 122 -10.80 -9.88 -15.06
N ASN A 123 -10.02 -8.90 -14.59
CA ASN A 123 -9.54 -8.83 -13.22
C ASN A 123 -10.63 -8.34 -12.26
N CYS A 124 -11.02 -9.20 -11.31
CA CYS A 124 -12.05 -8.87 -10.31
C CYS A 124 -11.73 -7.63 -9.47
N LEU A 125 -10.45 -7.36 -9.17
CA LEU A 125 -10.06 -6.21 -8.36
C LEU A 125 -10.28 -4.89 -9.12
N LEU A 126 -10.05 -4.88 -10.44
CA LEU A 126 -10.31 -3.70 -11.27
C LEU A 126 -11.81 -3.43 -11.39
N ARG A 127 -12.62 -4.48 -11.59
CA ARG A 127 -14.09 -4.38 -11.59
C ARG A 127 -14.65 -3.91 -10.26
N GLU A 128 -14.12 -4.43 -9.16
CA GLU A 128 -14.50 -3.97 -7.82
C GLU A 128 -14.15 -2.49 -7.64
N PHE A 129 -12.93 -2.09 -8.01
CA PHE A 129 -12.50 -0.71 -7.93
C PHE A 129 -13.38 0.21 -8.78
N TYR A 130 -13.77 -0.19 -9.99
CA TYR A 130 -14.75 0.51 -10.82
C TYR A 130 -16.08 0.75 -10.10
N LEU A 131 -16.63 -0.28 -9.46
CA LEU A 131 -17.88 -0.15 -8.68
C LEU A 131 -17.70 0.84 -7.52
N LYS A 132 -16.56 0.83 -6.83
CA LYS A 132 -16.26 1.80 -5.77
C LYS A 132 -16.20 3.23 -6.30
N LEU A 133 -15.54 3.44 -7.44
CA LEU A 133 -15.46 4.75 -8.09
C LEU A 133 -16.86 5.27 -8.48
N LYS A 134 -17.69 4.44 -9.12
CA LYS A 134 -19.02 4.85 -9.61
C LYS A 134 -20.10 4.92 -8.52
N CYS A 135 -20.19 3.91 -7.66
CA CYS A 135 -21.29 3.76 -6.72
C CYS A 135 -20.99 4.37 -5.34
N GLU A 136 -19.73 4.39 -4.92
CA GLU A 136 -19.32 4.97 -3.63
C GLU A 136 -18.59 6.32 -3.78
N ARG A 137 -18.51 6.86 -5.01
CA ARG A 137 -17.84 8.13 -5.34
C ARG A 137 -16.39 8.18 -4.85
N LEU A 138 -15.72 7.03 -4.89
CA LEU A 138 -14.33 6.94 -4.47
C LEU A 138 -13.45 7.85 -5.36
N GLU A 139 -12.61 8.69 -4.77
CA GLU A 139 -11.78 9.68 -5.47
C GLU A 139 -10.33 9.68 -4.96
N ALA A 140 -9.42 10.19 -5.78
CA ALA A 140 -8.01 10.35 -5.43
C ALA A 140 -7.85 11.48 -4.38
N LYS A 141 -7.41 11.14 -3.16
CA LYS A 141 -7.52 12.04 -1.99
C LYS A 141 -6.18 12.48 -1.40
N SER A 142 -5.24 11.56 -1.22
CA SER A 142 -3.96 11.90 -0.56
C SER A 142 -2.79 11.13 -1.14
N ILE A 143 -1.65 11.80 -1.23
CA ILE A 143 -0.38 11.23 -1.66
C ILE A 143 0.51 11.07 -0.43
N VAL A 144 1.09 9.89 -0.27
CA VAL A 144 2.05 9.61 0.80
C VAL A 144 3.33 9.04 0.21
N ASP A 145 4.44 9.70 0.56
CA ASP A 145 5.80 9.35 0.17
C ASP A 145 6.63 8.98 1.39
N TYR A 146 7.54 8.02 1.23
CA TYR A 146 8.54 7.69 2.24
C TYR A 146 9.63 6.77 1.68
N ASN A 147 10.77 6.75 2.35
CA ASN A 147 11.85 5.80 2.12
C ASN A 147 11.65 4.56 3.00
N ARG A 148 11.65 3.38 2.39
CA ARG A 148 11.56 2.10 3.11
C ARG A 148 12.87 1.34 3.03
N GLU A 149 13.30 0.87 4.19
CA GLU A 149 14.28 -0.19 4.35
C GLU A 149 13.57 -1.45 4.87
N ALA A 150 13.84 -2.60 4.27
CA ALA A 150 13.14 -3.84 4.61
C ALA A 150 14.11 -4.98 4.90
N PHE A 151 13.81 -5.70 5.96
CA PHE A 151 14.54 -6.85 6.46
C PHE A 151 13.63 -8.06 6.44
N ILE A 152 14.14 -9.18 5.94
CA ILE A 152 13.39 -10.42 5.75
C ILE A 152 14.11 -11.52 6.53
N TYR A 153 13.35 -12.26 7.33
CA TYR A 153 13.79 -13.46 8.02
C TYR A 153 12.94 -14.63 7.54
N PRO A 154 13.40 -15.36 6.49
CA PRO A 154 12.60 -16.39 5.83
C PRO A 154 12.17 -17.51 6.77
N VAL A 155 13.05 -17.93 7.69
CA VAL A 155 12.81 -19.06 8.61
C VAL A 155 11.60 -18.82 9.50
N GLY A 156 11.40 -17.58 9.97
CA GLY A 156 10.24 -17.21 10.81
C GLY A 156 9.06 -16.63 10.03
N ASN A 157 9.15 -16.49 8.70
CA ASN A 157 8.23 -15.69 7.89
C ASN A 157 8.00 -14.28 8.49
N VAL A 158 9.07 -13.69 9.05
CA VAL A 158 9.03 -12.36 9.68
C VAL A 158 9.64 -11.34 8.73
N ARG A 159 9.00 -10.18 8.65
CA ARG A 159 9.49 -9.02 7.93
C ARG A 159 9.46 -7.80 8.84
N VAL A 160 10.59 -7.11 8.93
CA VAL A 160 10.71 -5.82 9.61
C VAL A 160 10.92 -4.75 8.56
N THR A 161 10.21 -3.62 8.68
CA THR A 161 10.38 -2.48 7.77
C THR A 161 10.56 -1.21 8.57
N ILE A 162 11.54 -0.41 8.18
CA ILE A 162 11.80 0.91 8.75
C ILE A 162 11.43 1.93 7.67
N ASP A 163 10.44 2.75 7.98
CA ASP A 163 9.97 3.82 7.10
C ASP A 163 10.51 5.16 7.63
N SER A 164 11.07 5.98 6.75
CA SER A 164 11.70 7.27 7.07
C SER A 164 11.33 8.34 6.05
N ASP A 165 11.53 9.62 6.40
CA ASP A 165 11.20 10.76 5.54
C ASP A 165 9.73 10.72 5.04
N ILE A 166 8.80 10.48 5.96
CA ILE A 166 7.38 10.34 5.65
C ILE A 166 6.81 11.73 5.31
N LYS A 167 6.31 11.87 4.08
CA LYS A 167 5.71 13.09 3.55
C LYS A 167 4.27 12.81 3.11
N THR A 168 3.41 13.81 3.24
CA THR A 168 2.02 13.73 2.82
C THR A 168 1.62 14.99 2.06
N SER A 169 0.76 14.82 1.07
CA SER A 169 0.10 15.90 0.34
C SER A 169 -1.37 15.52 0.15
N VAL A 170 -2.26 16.50 0.25
CA VAL A 170 -3.69 16.32 -0.02
C VAL A 170 -3.94 16.82 -1.44
N ASN A 171 -4.74 16.07 -2.19
CA ASN A 171 -5.14 16.40 -3.56
C ASN A 171 -6.33 17.36 -3.56
#